data_AF-A0AAV8YUW7-F1
#
_entry.id   AF-A0AAV8YUW7-F1
#
_cell.length_a   1.000
_cell.length_b   1.000
_cell.length_c   1.000
_cell.angle_alpha   90.00
_cell.angle_beta   90.00
_cell.angle_gamma   90.00
#
_symmetry.space_group_name_H-M   'P 1'
#
loop_
_entity.id
_entity.type
_entity.pdbx_description
1 polymer ?
#
loop_
_entity_poly.entity_id
_entity_poly.type
_entity_poly.pdbx_seq_one_letter_code
_entity_poly.pdbx_strand_id
1 'polypeptide(L)' 'MRESEKTAREGRETTKDQSPGRPSTSKTEENIEKIGKLIREDRRLSIRGLADITGIDKKMSSLDFA' A
#
# COMPACT_ATOMS: atom_id res chain seq x y z
N MET A 1 -21.62 -23.83 11.61
CA MET A 1 -21.84 -22.65 10.76
C MET A 1 -20.87 -22.70 9.58
N ARG A 2 -21.31 -23.24 8.44
CA ARG A 2 -20.68 -23.01 7.13
C ARG A 2 -21.73 -22.27 6.32
N GLU A 3 -21.50 -21.00 6.05
CA GLU A 3 -22.25 -20.32 5.01
C GLU A 3 -21.24 -19.67 4.05
N SER A 4 -21.20 -20.30 2.89
CA SER A 4 -20.58 -19.86 1.65
C SER A 4 -21.33 -18.65 1.09
N GLU A 5 -20.53 -17.69 0.62
CA GLU A 5 -20.80 -16.85 -0.56
C GLU A 5 -22.19 -16.20 -0.65
N LYS A 6 -22.28 -14.93 -0.24
CA LYS A 6 -23.38 -14.06 -0.67
C LYS A 6 -22.90 -12.70 -1.17
N THR A 7 -22.78 -12.65 -2.50
CA THR A 7 -23.07 -11.54 -3.41
C THR A 7 -22.32 -10.21 -3.21
N ALA A 8 -21.23 -10.05 -3.95
CA ALA A 8 -20.73 -8.76 -4.38
C ALA A 8 -21.76 -8.15 -5.36
N ARG A 9 -22.62 -7.26 -4.88
CA ARG A 9 -23.54 -6.49 -5.71
C ARG A 9 -23.39 -5.00 -5.39
N GLU A 10 -22.93 -4.29 -6.41
CA GLU A 10 -23.15 -2.86 -6.69
C GLU A 10 -22.67 -1.83 -5.65
N GLY A 11 -21.62 -1.11 -6.02
CA GLY A 11 -21.17 0.12 -5.35
C GLY A 11 -19.77 -0.05 -4.79
N ARG A 12 -18.78 0.63 -5.38
CA ARG A 12 -17.43 0.72 -4.82
C ARG A 12 -17.50 1.46 -3.48
N GLU A 13 -17.77 0.73 -2.41
CA GLU A 13 -17.51 1.23 -1.07
C GLU A 13 -16.00 1.15 -0.85
N THR A 14 -15.39 2.30 -0.57
CA THR A 14 -13.99 2.37 -0.16
C THR A 14 -13.87 1.73 1.21
N THR A 15 -13.70 0.40 1.23
CA THR A 15 -13.32 -0.29 2.46
C THR A 15 -11.99 0.29 2.90
N LYS A 16 -12.02 1.13 3.94
CA LYS A 16 -10.83 1.46 4.71
C LYS A 16 -10.31 0.13 5.23
N ASP A 17 -9.29 -0.39 4.56
CA ASP A 17 -8.51 -1.53 5.00
C ASP A 17 -7.69 -1.11 6.23
N GLN A 18 -8.39 -0.72 7.29
CA GLN A 18 -7.85 -0.47 8.61
C GLN A 18 -7.95 -1.80 9.35
N SER A 19 -7.10 -2.74 8.98
CA SER A 19 -6.80 -3.88 9.83
C SER A 19 -6.25 -3.34 11.16
N PRO A 20 -6.92 -3.56 12.31
CA PRO A 20 -6.57 -2.93 13.59
C PRO A 20 -5.21 -3.35 14.16
N GLY A 21 -4.48 -4.25 13.48
CA GLY A 21 -3.20 -4.78 13.93
C GLY A 21 -1.96 -4.17 13.27
N ARG A 22 -2.06 -3.44 12.14
CA ARG A 22 -0.88 -2.81 11.51
C ARG A 22 -1.25 -1.52 10.79
N PRO A 23 -0.71 -0.36 11.19
CA PRO A 23 -0.84 0.85 10.38
C PRO A 23 -0.21 0.58 9.02
N SER A 24 -0.97 0.86 7.95
CA SER A 24 -0.44 0.78 6.59
C SER A 24 0.58 1.89 6.40
N THR A 25 1.86 1.60 6.64
CA THR A 25 2.96 2.55 6.41
C THR A 25 3.20 2.79 4.92
N SER A 26 2.59 1.98 4.06
CA SER A 26 2.77 2.07 2.60
C SER A 26 1.87 3.13 1.96
N LYS A 27 0.69 3.44 2.53
CA LYS A 27 -0.30 4.36 1.95
C LYS A 27 -0.35 5.70 2.70
N THR A 28 0.73 6.46 2.66
CA THR A 28 0.80 7.84 3.16
C THR A 28 0.79 8.83 2.00
N GLU A 29 0.34 10.07 2.22
CA GLU A 29 0.36 11.12 1.20
C GLU A 29 1.79 11.40 0.71
N GLU A 30 2.76 11.40 1.63
CA GLU A 30 4.19 11.55 1.33
C GLU A 30 4.69 10.47 0.35
N ASN A 31 4.32 9.21 0.59
CA ASN A 31 4.70 8.10 -0.29
C ASN A 31 4.07 8.24 -1.68
N ILE A 32 2.82 8.70 -1.75
CA ILE A 32 2.11 8.94 -3.02
C ILE A 32 2.83 10.04 -3.82
N GLU A 33 3.17 11.15 -3.18
CA GLU A 33 3.86 12.27 -3.83
C GLU A 33 5.25 11.85 -4.33
N LYS A 34 6.02 11.14 -3.49
CA LYS A 34 7.36 10.65 -3.80
C LYS A 34 7.35 9.71 -5.01
N ILE A 35 6.45 8.72 -5.02
CA ILE A 35 6.30 7.80 -6.17
C ILE A 35 5.86 8.57 -7.42
N GLY A 36 4.91 9.50 -7.27
CA GLY A 36 4.42 10.33 -8.37
C GLY A 36 5.53 11.16 -9.02
N LYS A 37 6.46 11.69 -8.23
CA LYS A 37 7.64 12.41 -8.74
C LYS A 37 8.58 11.50 -9.52
N LEU A 38 8.93 10.33 -8.97
CA LEU A 38 9.83 9.37 -9.62
C LEU A 38 9.29 8.89 -10.98
N ILE A 39 7.98 8.61 -11.08
CA ILE A 39 7.37 8.18 -12.35
C ILE A 39 7.37 9.31 -13.39
N ARG A 40 7.20 10.57 -12.97
CA ARG A 40 7.25 11.73 -13.89
C ARG A 40 8.68 11.98 -14.40
N GLU A 41 9.68 11.72 -13.57
CA GLU A 41 11.09 11.85 -13.94
C GLU A 41 11.56 10.70 -14.85
N ASP A 42 11.19 9.46 -14.54
CA ASP A 42 11.46 8.30 -15.39
C ASP A 42 10.26 7.33 -15.43
N ARG A 43 9.54 7.37 -16.55
CA ARG A 43 8.38 6.52 -16.81
C ARG A 43 8.72 5.05 -17.08
N ARG A 44 10.00 4.70 -17.23
CA ARG A 44 10.47 3.31 -17.45
C ARG A 44 10.81 2.59 -16.14
N LEU A 45 10.75 3.29 -15.00
CA LEU A 45 10.94 2.69 -13.68
C LEU A 45 9.93 1.56 -13.43
N SER A 46 10.45 0.37 -13.13
CA SER A 46 9.63 -0.78 -12.76
C SER A 46 9.07 -0.61 -11.34
N ILE A 47 7.99 -1.32 -11.02
CA ILE A 47 7.43 -1.36 -9.65
C ILE A 47 8.48 -1.76 -8.62
N ARG A 48 9.34 -2.74 -8.97
CA ARG A 48 10.42 -3.20 -8.07
C ARG A 48 11.50 -2.15 -7.91
N GLY A 49 11.89 -1.45 -8.98
CA GLY A 49 12.82 -0.32 -8.89
C GLY A 49 12.28 0.84 -8.05
N LEU A 50 10.99 1.16 -8.18
CA LEU A 50 10.32 2.14 -7.33
C LEU A 50 10.33 1.70 -5.87
N ALA A 51 10.03 0.43 -5.60
CA ALA A 51 10.09 -0.14 -4.26
C ALA A 51 11.50 -0.07 -3.66
N ASP A 52 12.54 -0.43 -4.43
CA ASP A 52 13.94 -0.38 -4.01
C ASP A 52 14.39 1.07 -3.68
N ILE A 53 14.00 2.05 -4.49
CA ILE A 53 14.32 3.48 -4.29
C ILE A 53 13.56 4.06 -3.09
N THR A 54 12.29 3.71 -2.95
CA THR A 54 11.41 4.32 -1.93
C THR A 54 11.46 3.62 -0.59
N GLY A 55 11.80 2.33 -0.55
CA GLY A 55 11.79 1.47 0.63
C GLY A 55 10.39 1.12 1.14
N ILE A 56 9.33 1.41 0.38
CA ILE A 56 7.94 1.29 0.83
C ILE A 56 7.47 -0.18 0.95
N ASP A 57 8.10 -1.09 0.22
CA ASP A 57 7.88 -2.53 0.28
C ASP A 57 8.63 -3.20 1.44
N LYS A 58 9.65 -2.53 2.00
CA LYS A 58 10.40 -3.05 3.12
C LYS A 58 9.48 -3.06 4.33
N LYS A 59 9.17 -4.26 4.79
CA LYS A 59 8.44 -4.48 6.03
C LYS A 59 9.23 -3.78 7.13
N MET A 60 8.78 -2.59 7.53
CA MET A 60 9.32 -1.90 8.72
C MET A 60 9.27 -2.91 9.86
N SER A 61 10.45 -3.29 10.33
CA SER A 61 10.56 -4.36 11.31
C SER A 61 10.16 -3.78 12.65
N SER A 62 9.50 -4.56 13.50
CA SER A 62 9.15 -4.09 14.85
C SER A 62 10.37 -3.71 15.70
N LEU A 63 11.59 -3.92 15.20
CA LEU A 63 12.84 -3.51 15.83
C LEU A 63 13.17 -2.02 15.61
N ASP A 64 12.53 -1.33 14.66
CA ASP A 64 12.83 0.07 14.36
C ASP A 64 12.23 1.05 15.40
N PHE A 65 11.43 0.53 16.35
CA PHE A 65 10.79 1.27 17.45
C PHE A 65 11.39 0.94 18.84
N ALA A 66 12.46 0.13 18.91
CA ALA A 66 13.11 -0.30 20.15
C ALA A 66 14.34 0.56 20.49
#